data_AF-A0A1E7FM36-F1
#
_entry.id   AF-A0A1E7FM36-F1
#
_cell.length_a   1.000
_cell.length_b   1.000
_cell.length_c   1.000
_cell.angle_alpha   90.00
_cell.angle_beta   90.00
_cell.angle_gamma   90.00
#
_symmetry.space_group_name_H-M   'P 1'
#
loop_
_entity.id
_entity.type
_entity.pdbx_description
1 polymer ?
#
loop_
_entity_poly.entity_id
_entity_poly.type
_entity_poly.pdbx_seq_one_letter_code
_entity_poly.pdbx_strand_id
1 'polypeptide(L)'
;MKFCSISLLSFVVAITAEPLGLNTQQLPENEFPCLAECIFDVEGNEICTFQVSRAELASELGYYQFAGVDGVDCAGTNPVLGVKKGATYLFTQRRTSNYFHPLGFAHGPDGALDDQPELEPSVCFGQTRDGPDLDCDCKLGLEEDEVGSCPSPMYFRGDTYLGKYSNNAVVAPLSKNEDFGLDVYEPEFVIPLLQWKTAASGLLFGQDRENYFVALNIPTDIESTDDFFYFCHVHQFMTGRVKFVGDDGKALFPKNTKLIPYDYQQPDEYDTSCGTTGISSSRLPNDECPETFVCNRPDANVFPKENKFADCVDSMNCAMIKGMTTKVNMQSSIALFNHQMIPHHQQAVNMCKALDVAGGTDCEDIVEFEDDAKCILKVLCQEIINVQNAQIQTMRGVLAQLDLDETADCIVEIKNDDSDDSSSSSSDSSSKKKSKARKAPKRKKDKRN
;
A
#
# COMPACT_ATOMS: atom_id res chain seq x y z
N MET A 1 5.69 -26.60 -14.86
CA MET A 1 5.65 -25.39 -15.70
C MET A 1 6.52 -24.38 -15.00
N LYS A 2 7.63 -23.96 -15.62
CA LYS A 2 8.60 -23.02 -15.02
C LYS A 2 7.96 -21.63 -15.01
N PHE A 3 7.50 -21.18 -13.85
CA PHE A 3 7.19 -19.77 -13.67
C PHE A 3 8.52 -19.02 -13.70
N CYS A 4 8.60 -18.06 -14.62
CA CYS A 4 9.73 -17.16 -14.78
C CYS A 4 9.74 -16.28 -13.52
N SER A 5 10.73 -16.49 -12.66
CA SER A 5 11.04 -15.59 -11.56
C SER A 5 11.50 -14.28 -12.21
N ILE A 6 10.56 -13.34 -12.36
CA ILE A 6 10.90 -11.95 -12.65
C ILE A 6 11.40 -11.43 -11.31
N SER A 7 12.72 -11.45 -11.14
CA SER A 7 13.39 -10.52 -10.24
C SER A 7 12.86 -9.13 -10.63
N LEU A 8 12.02 -8.55 -9.77
CA LEU A 8 11.77 -7.12 -9.82
C LEU A 8 13.15 -6.49 -9.66
N LEU A 9 13.70 -5.98 -10.76
CA LEU A 9 14.78 -5.03 -10.67
C LEU A 9 14.26 -3.88 -9.79
N SER A 10 14.90 -3.64 -8.66
CA SER A 10 14.78 -2.38 -7.93
C SER A 10 15.08 -1.26 -8.94
N PHE A 11 14.09 -0.41 -9.17
CA PHE A 11 14.14 0.64 -10.17
C PHE A 11 13.92 1.98 -9.48
N VAL A 12 15.04 2.67 -9.24
CA VAL A 12 15.23 4.12 -9.04
C VAL A 12 13.98 4.96 -9.32
N VAL A 13 13.42 5.55 -8.27
CA VAL A 13 12.51 6.70 -8.38
C VAL A 13 12.90 7.76 -7.34
N ALA A 14 13.74 8.70 -7.74
CA ALA A 14 13.82 9.98 -7.05
C ALA A 14 12.64 10.84 -7.53
N ILE A 15 11.54 10.87 -6.77
CA ILE A 15 10.44 11.81 -7.00
C ILE A 15 10.96 13.20 -6.69
N THR A 16 11.07 14.05 -7.72
CA THR A 16 11.25 15.48 -7.50
C THR A 16 9.89 16.06 -7.12
N ALA A 17 9.57 16.05 -5.82
CA ALA A 17 8.50 16.88 -5.31
C ALA A 17 8.81 18.35 -5.64
N GLU A 18 7.90 19.04 -6.33
CA GLU A 18 7.95 20.49 -6.42
C GLU A 18 7.96 21.07 -4.99
N PRO A 19 8.71 22.16 -4.72
CA PRO A 19 8.95 22.63 -3.37
C PRO A 19 7.70 23.33 -2.83
N LEU A 20 6.72 22.55 -2.38
CA LEU A 20 5.78 22.98 -1.37
C LEU A 20 6.63 23.33 -0.15
N GLY A 21 6.48 24.58 0.31
CA GLY A 21 7.42 25.24 1.22
C GLY A 21 7.93 24.31 2.31
N LEU A 22 9.27 24.28 2.46
CA LEU A 22 10.03 23.50 3.42
C LEU A 22 9.54 23.77 4.85
N ASN A 23 8.42 23.17 5.23
CA ASN A 23 7.98 23.06 6.60
C ASN A 23 8.46 21.69 7.05
N THR A 24 9.78 21.61 7.27
CA THR A 24 10.36 20.55 8.09
C THR A 24 9.58 20.54 9.39
N GLN A 25 8.61 19.63 9.53
CA GLN A 25 8.23 19.18 10.85
C GLN A 25 9.47 18.49 11.42
N GLN A 26 10.33 19.30 12.00
CA GLN A 26 11.31 18.86 12.97
C GLN A 26 10.46 18.35 14.15
N LEU A 27 10.06 17.09 14.04
CA LEU A 27 9.27 16.40 15.06
C LEU A 27 10.03 16.50 16.40
N PRO A 28 9.32 16.71 17.51
CA PRO A 28 9.93 17.13 18.77
C PRO A 28 10.95 16.10 19.28
N GLU A 29 12.04 16.60 19.86
CA GLU A 29 13.20 15.85 20.39
C GLU A 29 12.88 14.82 21.51
N ASN A 30 11.61 14.49 21.77
CA ASN A 30 11.15 13.61 22.84
C ASN A 30 10.02 12.67 22.38
N GLU A 31 10.18 12.03 21.24
CA GLU A 31 9.28 10.94 20.85
C GLU A 31 9.50 9.76 21.81
N PHE A 32 8.47 9.41 22.59
CA PHE A 32 8.45 8.17 23.35
C PHE A 32 8.18 7.05 22.35
N PRO A 33 9.19 6.22 21.99
CA PRO A 33 8.98 5.18 21.01
C PRO A 33 7.94 4.19 21.53
N CYS A 34 7.07 3.68 20.66
CA CYS A 34 6.15 2.63 21.05
C CYS A 34 6.92 1.36 21.40
N LEU A 35 6.60 0.78 22.55
CA LEU A 35 7.26 -0.41 23.07
C LEU A 35 6.40 -1.64 22.85
N ALA A 36 7.05 -2.74 22.49
CA ALA A 36 6.42 -4.05 22.38
C ALA A 36 6.07 -4.63 23.76
N GLU A 37 5.16 -5.61 23.75
CA GLU A 37 4.93 -6.46 24.91
C GLU A 37 6.06 -7.49 25.02
N CYS A 38 6.83 -7.47 26.11
CA CYS A 38 7.99 -8.34 26.29
C CYS A 38 7.75 -9.39 27.39
N ILE A 39 8.12 -10.63 27.09
CA ILE A 39 8.14 -11.75 28.02
C ILE A 39 9.55 -12.36 28.06
N PHE A 40 9.87 -13.06 29.14
CA PHE A 40 11.07 -13.88 29.22
C PHE A 40 10.67 -15.34 29.05
N ASP A 41 11.37 -16.04 28.16
CA ASP A 41 11.20 -17.48 28.03
C ASP A 41 11.85 -18.25 29.20
N VAL A 42 11.77 -19.59 29.17
CA VAL A 42 12.32 -20.45 30.23
C VAL A 42 13.85 -20.45 30.28
N GLU A 43 14.51 -20.01 29.21
CA GLU A 43 15.96 -19.90 29.08
C GLU A 43 16.45 -18.49 29.45
N GLY A 44 15.53 -17.55 29.70
CA GLY A 44 15.81 -16.18 30.08
C GLY A 44 15.98 -15.23 28.89
N ASN A 45 15.60 -15.62 27.68
CA ASN A 45 15.64 -14.75 26.51
C ASN A 45 14.45 -13.78 26.53
N GLU A 46 14.70 -12.50 26.26
CA GLU A 46 13.66 -11.46 26.13
C GLU A 46 13.02 -11.53 24.74
N ILE A 47 11.73 -11.84 24.68
CA ILE A 47 10.93 -11.92 23.46
C ILE A 47 9.84 -10.85 23.52
N CYS A 48 9.90 -9.91 22.59
CA CYS A 48 9.05 -8.74 22.50
C CYS A 48 8.13 -8.84 21.28
N THR A 49 6.83 -8.68 21.43
CA THR A 49 5.87 -8.80 20.32
C THR A 49 5.20 -7.47 20.01
N PHE A 50 5.16 -7.14 18.71
CA PHE A 50 4.28 -6.14 18.14
C PHE A 50 3.21 -6.81 17.29
N GLN A 51 1.94 -6.44 17.48
CA GLN A 51 0.88 -6.80 16.55
C GLN A 51 0.81 -5.76 15.45
N VAL A 52 1.05 -6.16 14.21
CA VAL A 52 1.02 -5.28 13.05
C VAL A 52 -0.38 -5.29 12.45
N SER A 53 -0.84 -4.13 12.01
CA SER A 53 -2.07 -3.96 11.24
C SER A 53 -1.95 -2.72 10.34
N ARG A 54 -3.01 -2.40 9.59
CA ARG A 54 -3.06 -1.21 8.74
C ARG A 54 -4.33 -0.39 9.01
N ALA A 55 -4.18 0.92 9.14
CA ALA A 55 -5.27 1.88 9.07
C ALA A 55 -5.59 2.15 7.59
N GLU A 56 -6.50 1.36 7.02
CA GLU A 56 -6.84 1.37 5.60
C GLU A 56 -7.38 2.71 5.09
N LEU A 57 -8.07 3.47 5.95
CA LEU A 57 -8.68 4.76 5.63
C LEU A 57 -7.77 5.97 5.91
N ALA A 58 -6.55 5.77 6.44
CA ALA A 58 -5.67 6.87 6.84
C ALA A 58 -5.00 7.59 5.65
N SER A 59 -5.00 6.99 4.47
CA SER A 59 -4.45 7.53 3.21
C SER A 59 -4.95 6.70 2.03
N GLU A 60 -4.50 6.98 0.80
CA GLU A 60 -4.79 6.21 -0.42
C GLU A 60 -4.36 4.74 -0.24
N LEU A 61 -3.19 4.52 0.37
CA LEU A 61 -2.61 3.20 0.64
C LEU A 61 -3.06 2.62 1.99
N GLY A 62 -3.44 3.52 2.92
CA GLY A 62 -3.43 3.25 4.35
C GLY A 62 -2.01 3.28 4.93
N TYR A 63 -1.90 3.12 6.25
CA TYR A 63 -0.62 3.16 6.96
C TYR A 63 -0.53 2.09 8.02
N TYR A 64 0.69 1.67 8.37
CA TYR A 64 0.89 0.67 9.41
C TYR A 64 0.41 1.20 10.76
N GLN A 65 -0.15 0.29 11.55
CA GLN A 65 -0.44 0.48 12.97
C GLN A 65 0.18 -0.67 13.74
N PHE A 66 0.64 -0.38 14.95
CA PHE A 66 1.24 -1.36 15.82
C PHE A 66 0.50 -1.35 17.16
N ALA A 67 0.29 -2.52 17.73
CA ALA A 67 -0.09 -2.64 19.13
C ALA A 67 1.02 -3.34 19.91
N GLY A 68 1.37 -2.77 21.06
CA GLY A 68 2.45 -3.22 21.93
C GLY A 68 1.92 -3.83 23.22
N VAL A 69 2.45 -3.35 24.36
CA VAL A 69 2.09 -3.77 25.74
C VAL A 69 0.57 -3.86 25.93
N ASP A 70 0.08 -4.99 26.45
CA ASP A 70 -1.35 -5.28 26.71
C ASP A 70 -2.27 -5.14 25.48
N GLY A 71 -1.72 -5.21 24.26
CA GLY A 71 -2.46 -4.96 23.02
C GLY A 71 -2.91 -3.51 22.85
N VAL A 72 -2.30 -2.58 23.60
CA VAL A 72 -2.56 -1.14 23.49
C VAL A 72 -1.98 -0.62 22.18
N ASP A 73 -2.80 0.09 21.43
CA ASP A 73 -2.43 0.74 20.17
C ASP A 73 -1.32 1.78 20.41
N CYS A 74 -0.30 1.78 19.56
CA CYS A 74 0.84 2.70 19.57
C CYS A 74 0.45 4.15 19.20
N ALA A 75 -0.82 4.52 19.37
CA ALA A 75 -1.43 5.82 19.13
C ALA A 75 -1.06 6.43 17.76
N GLY A 76 -1.77 6.00 16.71
CA GLY A 76 -1.68 6.59 15.37
C GLY A 76 -1.14 5.64 14.32
N THR A 77 -0.67 6.22 13.22
CA THR A 77 -0.16 5.50 12.05
C THR A 77 1.33 5.75 11.84
N ASN A 78 2.04 4.74 11.34
CA ASN A 78 3.49 4.71 11.17
C ASN A 78 4.23 5.26 12.42
N PRO A 79 3.91 4.76 13.64
CA PRO A 79 4.54 5.24 14.87
C PRO A 79 6.03 4.92 14.91
N VAL A 80 6.80 5.68 15.68
CA VAL A 80 8.20 5.31 15.95
C VAL A 80 8.25 4.17 16.94
N LEU A 81 8.92 3.08 16.57
CA LEU A 81 9.05 1.88 17.39
C LEU A 81 10.34 1.90 18.21
N GLY A 82 10.28 1.43 19.45
CA GLY A 82 11.43 1.27 20.32
C GLY A 82 11.88 -0.19 20.37
N VAL A 83 13.15 -0.43 20.04
CA VAL A 83 13.77 -1.76 20.12
C VAL A 83 15.02 -1.77 21.01
N LYS A 84 15.21 -2.83 21.79
CA LYS A 84 16.43 -3.08 22.57
C LYS A 84 17.36 -3.97 21.77
N LYS A 85 18.67 -3.72 21.87
CA LYS A 85 19.68 -4.65 21.34
C LYS A 85 19.70 -5.91 22.20
N GLY A 86 19.88 -7.08 21.58
CA GLY A 86 19.91 -8.39 22.22
C GLY A 86 18.55 -9.06 22.41
N ALA A 87 17.44 -8.30 22.39
CA ALA A 87 16.10 -8.88 22.48
C ALA A 87 15.62 -9.43 21.12
N THR A 88 14.70 -10.39 21.17
CA THR A 88 14.01 -10.91 19.99
C THR A 88 12.70 -10.17 19.79
N TYR A 89 12.52 -9.50 18.65
CA TYR A 89 11.27 -8.86 18.29
C TYR A 89 10.47 -9.73 17.32
N LEU A 90 9.18 -9.93 17.59
CA LEU A 90 8.22 -10.61 16.72
C LEU A 90 7.19 -9.60 16.23
N PHE A 91 7.07 -9.44 14.92
CA PHE A 91 6.10 -8.56 14.27
C PHE A 91 5.02 -9.41 13.61
N THR A 92 3.84 -9.50 14.22
CA THR A 92 2.79 -10.42 13.77
C THR A 92 1.86 -9.75 12.74
N GLN A 93 1.82 -10.30 11.53
CA GLN A 93 0.98 -9.83 10.42
C GLN A 93 -0.29 -10.68 10.31
N ARG A 94 -1.12 -10.67 11.36
CA ARG A 94 -2.32 -11.53 11.47
C ARG A 94 -3.59 -10.93 10.86
N ARG A 95 -3.67 -9.59 10.83
CA ARG A 95 -4.91 -8.91 10.48
C ARG A 95 -5.08 -8.95 8.97
N THR A 96 -6.33 -9.09 8.53
CA THR A 96 -6.67 -9.04 7.11
C THR A 96 -6.18 -7.74 6.46
N SER A 97 -6.07 -6.65 7.23
CA SER A 97 -5.49 -5.39 6.75
C SER A 97 -3.99 -5.43 6.44
N ASN A 98 -3.27 -6.50 6.79
CA ASN A 98 -1.88 -6.71 6.37
C ASN A 98 -1.75 -7.36 4.99
N TYR A 99 -2.84 -7.88 4.41
CA TYR A 99 -2.82 -8.46 3.07
C TYR A 99 -2.24 -7.47 2.05
N PHE A 100 -1.29 -7.91 1.22
CA PHE A 100 -0.55 -7.08 0.28
C PHE A 100 0.43 -6.07 0.90
N HIS A 101 0.70 -6.17 2.20
CA HIS A 101 1.65 -5.28 2.91
C HIS A 101 2.72 -6.04 3.71
N PRO A 102 3.56 -6.86 3.05
CA PRO A 102 4.66 -7.56 3.72
C PRO A 102 5.64 -6.56 4.35
N LEU A 103 5.93 -6.76 5.63
CA LEU A 103 6.79 -5.86 6.42
C LEU A 103 8.27 -6.06 6.08
N GLY A 104 8.95 -4.98 5.74
CA GLY A 104 10.39 -4.92 5.52
C GLY A 104 11.10 -4.03 6.53
N PHE A 105 12.41 -4.16 6.63
CA PHE A 105 13.26 -3.28 7.42
C PHE A 105 14.46 -2.82 6.61
N ALA A 106 14.79 -1.53 6.69
CA ALA A 106 15.88 -0.95 5.90
C ALA A 106 16.66 0.12 6.67
N HIS A 107 17.85 0.43 6.16
CA HIS A 107 18.69 1.51 6.66
C HIS A 107 18.20 2.90 6.20
N GLY A 108 17.25 2.98 5.28
CA GLY A 108 16.64 4.23 4.82
C GLY A 108 15.12 4.09 4.57
N PRO A 109 14.40 5.21 4.44
CA PRO A 109 12.98 5.21 4.12
C PRO A 109 12.66 4.51 2.80
N ASP A 110 11.52 3.82 2.77
CA ASP A 110 10.96 3.05 1.66
C ASP A 110 11.81 1.87 1.18
N GLY A 111 12.94 1.61 1.86
CA GLY A 111 13.75 0.39 1.67
C GLY A 111 14.08 0.12 0.21
N ALA A 112 13.91 -1.13 -0.21
CA ALA A 112 14.16 -1.55 -1.59
C ALA A 112 13.37 -0.78 -2.64
N LEU A 113 12.23 -0.17 -2.28
CA LEU A 113 11.44 0.61 -3.22
C LEU A 113 12.07 1.99 -3.52
N ASP A 114 12.98 2.51 -2.70
CA ASP A 114 13.80 3.71 -2.99
C ASP A 114 15.32 3.36 -3.09
N ASP A 115 15.63 2.11 -3.44
CA ASP A 115 16.99 1.56 -3.51
C ASP A 115 17.79 1.77 -2.21
N GLN A 116 17.12 1.90 -1.07
CA GLN A 116 17.79 1.98 0.22
C GLN A 116 18.23 0.59 0.66
N PRO A 117 19.47 0.43 1.16
CA PRO A 117 19.96 -0.85 1.67
C PRO A 117 19.03 -1.40 2.74
N GLU A 118 18.57 -2.62 2.52
CA GLU A 118 17.73 -3.33 3.47
C GLU A 118 18.55 -3.86 4.65
N LEU A 119 17.87 -4.23 5.73
CA LEU A 119 18.46 -5.12 6.72
C LEU A 119 18.46 -6.51 6.10
N GLU A 120 19.62 -6.97 5.66
CA GLU A 120 19.80 -8.26 5.02
C GLU A 120 21.13 -8.90 5.47
N PRO A 121 21.28 -10.22 5.31
CA PRO A 121 22.56 -10.85 5.49
C PRO A 121 23.60 -10.13 4.63
N SER A 122 24.82 -10.01 5.14
CA SER A 122 25.89 -9.36 4.39
C SER A 122 25.69 -7.86 4.10
N VAL A 123 24.76 -7.16 4.77
CA VAL A 123 24.72 -5.69 4.80
C VAL A 123 25.09 -5.18 6.19
N CYS A 124 26.08 -4.27 6.22
CA CYS A 124 26.51 -3.66 7.48
C CYS A 124 25.46 -2.68 7.96
N PHE A 125 25.22 -2.70 9.26
CA PHE A 125 24.33 -1.73 9.87
C PHE A 125 24.82 -0.31 9.63
N GLY A 126 23.96 0.56 9.10
CA GLY A 126 24.29 1.94 8.76
C GLY A 126 24.73 2.14 7.29
N GLN A 127 24.70 1.10 6.46
CA GLN A 127 24.88 1.23 5.02
C GLN A 127 23.94 2.30 4.45
N THR A 128 24.41 3.02 3.45
CA THR A 128 23.63 4.06 2.76
C THR A 128 23.64 3.78 1.26
N ARG A 129 22.58 4.17 0.56
CA ARG A 129 22.42 3.96 -0.89
C ARG A 129 23.61 4.49 -1.69
N ASP A 130 24.01 5.73 -1.42
CA ASP A 130 25.03 6.45 -2.20
C ASP A 130 26.42 6.45 -1.52
N GLY A 131 26.56 5.71 -0.41
CA GLY A 131 27.81 5.63 0.37
C GLY A 131 28.71 4.48 -0.07
N PRO A 132 29.98 4.48 0.38
CA PRO A 132 30.86 3.34 0.15
C PRO A 132 30.34 2.09 0.87
N ASP A 133 30.65 0.91 0.34
CA ASP A 133 30.42 -0.35 1.04
C ASP A 133 31.18 -0.34 2.37
N LEU A 134 30.44 -0.52 3.45
CA LEU A 134 31.03 -0.60 4.78
C LEU A 134 31.65 -1.99 5.00
N ASP A 135 32.80 -2.05 5.67
CA ASP A 135 33.36 -3.29 6.20
C ASP A 135 32.97 -3.40 7.68
N CYS A 136 32.51 -4.57 8.10
CA CYS A 136 32.07 -4.79 9.48
C CYS A 136 32.19 -6.26 9.86
N ASP A 137 32.39 -6.52 11.14
CA ASP A 137 32.59 -7.87 11.66
C ASP A 137 31.40 -8.79 11.39
N CYS A 138 30.19 -8.22 11.25
CA CYS A 138 29.01 -9.02 10.94
C CYS A 138 29.03 -9.64 9.53
N LYS A 139 29.78 -9.02 8.60
CA LYS A 139 30.08 -9.57 7.26
C LYS A 139 31.23 -10.57 7.29
N LEU A 140 32.08 -10.55 8.33
CA LEU A 140 33.26 -11.41 8.37
C LEU A 140 32.82 -12.88 8.45
N GLY A 141 33.13 -13.59 7.37
CA GLY A 141 33.11 -15.04 7.26
C GLY A 141 31.85 -15.64 6.64
N LEU A 142 31.62 -15.48 5.34
CA LEU A 142 30.73 -16.37 4.58
C LEU A 142 31.27 -17.82 4.43
N GLU A 143 32.25 -18.20 5.26
CA GLU A 143 32.82 -19.54 5.27
C GLU A 143 31.91 -20.49 6.09
N GLU A 144 31.84 -21.75 5.66
CA GLU A 144 31.15 -22.81 6.39
C GLU A 144 31.81 -22.94 7.78
N ASP A 145 31.01 -22.96 8.85
CA ASP A 145 31.37 -23.12 10.28
C ASP A 145 31.43 -21.86 11.16
N GLU A 146 31.08 -20.67 10.64
CA GLU A 146 30.90 -19.47 11.48
C GLU A 146 29.42 -19.06 11.63
N VAL A 147 29.08 -18.24 12.63
CA VAL A 147 27.71 -17.73 12.92
C VAL A 147 27.47 -16.34 12.33
N GLY A 148 26.36 -16.14 11.62
CA GLY A 148 25.98 -14.84 11.04
C GLY A 148 25.49 -13.89 12.12
N SER A 149 25.92 -12.62 12.08
CA SER A 149 25.51 -11.62 13.08
C SER A 149 24.92 -10.34 12.50
N CYS A 150 24.90 -10.15 11.18
CA CYS A 150 24.31 -8.92 10.61
C CYS A 150 22.80 -8.85 10.90
N PRO A 151 22.28 -7.75 11.45
CA PRO A 151 20.85 -7.65 11.74
C PRO A 151 20.00 -7.86 10.50
N SER A 152 19.24 -8.95 10.45
CA SER A 152 18.36 -9.29 9.33
C SER A 152 17.01 -9.77 9.85
N PRO A 153 15.88 -9.37 9.24
CA PRO A 153 14.59 -9.95 9.52
C PRO A 153 14.58 -11.43 9.11
N MET A 154 13.88 -12.26 9.87
CA MET A 154 13.69 -13.68 9.58
C MET A 154 12.20 -13.92 9.41
N TYR A 155 11.80 -14.41 8.23
CA TYR A 155 10.40 -14.49 7.84
C TYR A 155 9.76 -15.85 8.09
N PHE A 156 8.57 -15.85 8.70
CA PHE A 156 7.86 -17.06 9.09
C PHE A 156 6.46 -17.12 8.49
N ARG A 157 6.05 -18.35 8.19
CA ARG A 157 4.67 -18.71 7.88
C ARG A 157 4.19 -19.73 8.89
N GLY A 158 3.22 -19.36 9.74
CA GLY A 158 2.88 -20.18 10.90
C GLY A 158 4.12 -20.43 11.76
N ASP A 159 4.39 -21.69 12.08
CA ASP A 159 5.58 -22.12 12.83
C ASP A 159 6.84 -22.33 11.96
N THR A 160 6.70 -22.19 10.64
CA THR A 160 7.73 -22.55 9.69
C THR A 160 8.58 -21.33 9.34
N TYR A 161 9.85 -21.36 9.74
CA TYR A 161 10.85 -20.44 9.22
C TYR A 161 11.05 -20.69 7.72
N LEU A 162 10.95 -19.63 6.91
CA LEU A 162 11.01 -19.74 5.45
C LEU A 162 12.42 -19.63 4.88
N GLY A 163 13.38 -19.20 5.69
CA GLY A 163 14.77 -19.00 5.29
C GLY A 163 15.73 -20.06 5.83
N LYS A 164 17.02 -19.77 5.67
CA LYS A 164 18.15 -20.56 6.17
C LYS A 164 19.07 -19.78 7.08
N TYR A 165 19.16 -18.46 6.91
CA TYR A 165 19.96 -17.54 7.72
C TYR A 165 19.43 -17.45 9.16
N SER A 166 20.29 -17.23 10.16
CA SER A 166 19.84 -16.89 11.51
C SER A 166 20.98 -16.25 12.31
N ASN A 167 20.75 -15.02 12.78
CA ASN A 167 21.48 -14.43 13.90
C ASN A 167 20.75 -14.57 15.24
N ASN A 168 19.63 -15.28 15.27
CA ASN A 168 18.76 -15.36 16.42
C ASN A 168 18.45 -16.81 16.82
N ALA A 169 19.24 -17.31 17.78
CA ALA A 169 19.13 -18.67 18.29
C ALA A 169 17.77 -18.98 18.94
N VAL A 170 16.99 -17.96 19.33
CA VAL A 170 15.66 -18.12 19.95
C VAL A 170 14.65 -18.66 18.94
N VAL A 171 14.76 -18.27 17.66
CA VAL A 171 13.75 -18.59 16.64
C VAL A 171 14.25 -19.59 15.59
N ALA A 172 15.56 -19.68 15.34
CA ALA A 172 16.14 -20.73 14.52
C ALA A 172 17.62 -20.96 14.87
N PRO A 173 18.18 -22.17 14.64
CA PRO A 173 19.60 -22.42 14.82
C PRO A 173 20.45 -21.42 14.06
N LEU A 174 21.45 -20.86 14.75
CA LEU A 174 22.38 -19.89 14.18
C LEU A 174 23.04 -20.42 12.92
N SER A 175 23.10 -19.59 11.88
CA SER A 175 23.59 -19.99 10.58
C SER A 175 24.02 -18.78 9.75
N LYS A 176 24.93 -19.03 8.80
CA LYS A 176 25.29 -18.08 7.75
C LYS A 176 24.64 -18.50 6.44
N ASN A 177 23.84 -17.60 5.88
CA ASN A 177 23.21 -17.75 4.58
C ASN A 177 22.73 -16.37 4.10
N GLU A 178 22.51 -16.22 2.80
CA GLU A 178 21.85 -15.03 2.25
C GLU A 178 20.32 -15.17 2.26
N ASP A 179 19.81 -16.39 2.39
CA ASP A 179 18.38 -16.69 2.40
C ASP A 179 17.80 -16.48 3.81
N PHE A 180 17.17 -15.32 4.05
CA PHE A 180 16.45 -15.00 5.29
C PHE A 180 14.93 -15.19 5.18
N GLY A 181 14.48 -15.84 4.11
CA GLY A 181 13.08 -16.23 3.88
C GLY A 181 12.19 -15.21 3.18
N LEU A 182 12.70 -14.02 2.87
CA LEU A 182 11.93 -12.96 2.19
C LEU A 182 11.40 -13.40 0.82
N ASP A 183 12.24 -14.06 0.01
CA ASP A 183 11.91 -14.54 -1.35
C ASP A 183 10.73 -15.53 -1.39
N VAL A 184 10.37 -16.12 -0.24
CA VAL A 184 9.19 -16.98 -0.10
C VAL A 184 8.05 -16.20 0.55
N TYR A 185 8.34 -15.35 1.53
CA TYR A 185 7.37 -14.59 2.28
C TYR A 185 6.64 -13.54 1.45
N GLU A 186 7.37 -12.67 0.76
CA GLU A 186 6.81 -11.54 0.02
C GLU A 186 5.85 -11.98 -1.10
N PRO A 187 6.19 -12.97 -1.97
CA PRO A 187 5.28 -13.42 -3.02
C PRO A 187 3.96 -14.00 -2.50
N GLU A 188 3.90 -14.45 -1.24
CA GLU A 188 2.65 -14.95 -0.67
C GLU A 188 1.67 -13.82 -0.34
N PHE A 189 2.13 -12.58 -0.14
CA PHE A 189 1.24 -11.44 0.12
C PHE A 189 0.50 -10.94 -1.12
N VAL A 190 0.85 -11.43 -2.32
CA VAL A 190 0.22 -11.05 -3.59
C VAL A 190 -0.66 -12.16 -4.20
N ILE A 191 -0.88 -13.26 -3.49
CA ILE A 191 -1.87 -14.29 -3.87
C ILE A 191 -3.29 -13.82 -3.51
N PRO A 192 -4.37 -14.49 -3.98
CA PRO A 192 -5.74 -14.10 -3.61
C PRO A 192 -5.96 -14.05 -2.08
N LEU A 193 -6.73 -13.09 -1.60
CA LEU A 193 -6.82 -12.76 -0.17
C LEU A 193 -7.27 -13.95 0.69
N LEU A 194 -8.27 -14.71 0.24
CA LEU A 194 -8.73 -15.90 0.98
C LEU A 194 -7.65 -16.98 1.06
N GLN A 195 -6.85 -17.13 0.00
CA GLN A 195 -5.72 -18.05 0.01
C GLN A 195 -4.62 -17.57 0.97
N TRP A 196 -4.27 -16.28 0.94
CA TRP A 196 -3.32 -15.70 1.90
C TRP A 196 -3.80 -15.86 3.35
N LYS A 197 -5.09 -15.62 3.60
CA LYS A 197 -5.69 -15.74 4.94
C LYS A 197 -5.74 -17.18 5.46
N THR A 198 -5.68 -18.18 4.60
CA THR A 198 -5.73 -19.61 4.97
C THR A 198 -4.39 -20.32 4.83
N ALA A 199 -3.38 -19.72 4.19
CA ALA A 199 -2.09 -20.33 3.87
C ALA A 199 -1.28 -20.79 5.09
N ALA A 200 -1.63 -20.35 6.29
CA ALA A 200 -0.75 -20.44 7.45
C ALA A 200 -1.45 -20.71 8.79
N SER A 201 -2.54 -21.49 8.74
CA SER A 201 -3.13 -22.06 9.94
C SER A 201 -2.17 -23.08 10.59
N GLY A 202 -1.63 -22.79 11.78
CA GLY A 202 -0.70 -23.63 12.56
C GLY A 202 -0.69 -23.29 14.06
N LEU A 203 0.12 -23.97 14.87
CA LEU A 203 0.27 -23.76 16.33
C LEU A 203 1.74 -23.44 16.67
N LEU A 204 2.01 -22.30 17.33
CA LEU A 204 3.31 -21.99 17.95
C LEU A 204 3.13 -21.89 19.48
N PHE A 205 3.97 -22.58 20.24
CA PHE A 205 3.94 -22.61 21.73
C PHE A 205 2.60 -23.01 22.38
N GLY A 206 1.76 -23.80 21.69
CA GLY A 206 0.49 -24.27 22.25
C GLY A 206 -0.60 -23.20 22.37
N GLN A 207 -0.47 -22.08 21.66
CA GLN A 207 -1.53 -21.08 21.44
C GLN A 207 -1.92 -21.05 19.96
N ASP A 208 -3.21 -20.83 19.67
CA ASP A 208 -3.72 -20.57 18.32
C ASP A 208 -3.09 -19.28 17.77
N ARG A 209 -2.07 -19.40 16.91
CA ARG A 209 -1.35 -18.28 16.28
C ARG A 209 -0.73 -18.83 14.99
N GLU A 210 -0.61 -18.21 13.82
CA GLU A 210 -0.77 -16.87 13.26
C GLU A 210 -0.31 -17.04 11.80
N ASN A 211 -0.84 -16.29 10.83
CA ASN A 211 -0.49 -16.61 9.43
C ASN A 211 0.95 -16.25 9.05
N TYR A 212 1.40 -15.07 9.47
CA TYR A 212 2.68 -14.52 9.03
C TYR A 212 3.30 -13.69 10.15
N PHE A 213 4.60 -13.85 10.38
CA PHE A 213 5.33 -12.95 11.26
C PHE A 213 6.80 -12.78 10.83
N VAL A 214 7.39 -11.69 11.28
CA VAL A 214 8.81 -11.36 11.06
C VAL A 214 9.51 -11.35 12.42
N ALA A 215 10.58 -12.13 12.56
CA ALA A 215 11.45 -12.07 13.72
C ALA A 215 12.64 -11.16 13.43
N LEU A 216 13.02 -10.29 14.35
CA LEU A 216 14.18 -9.40 14.22
C LEU A 216 14.99 -9.43 15.51
N ASN A 217 16.29 -9.64 15.38
CA ASN A 217 17.25 -9.47 16.46
C ASN A 217 18.33 -8.50 16.00
N ILE A 218 18.60 -7.49 16.81
CA ILE A 218 19.76 -6.61 16.65
C ILE A 218 20.78 -7.01 17.73
N PRO A 219 21.93 -7.59 17.38
CA PRO A 219 22.94 -7.97 18.36
C PRO A 219 23.49 -6.78 19.16
N THR A 220 23.99 -7.06 20.37
CA THR A 220 24.46 -6.03 21.32
C THR A 220 25.80 -5.41 20.94
N ASP A 221 26.58 -6.07 20.09
CA ASP A 221 27.85 -5.60 19.54
C ASP A 221 27.70 -4.65 18.34
N ILE A 222 26.46 -4.43 17.87
CA ILE A 222 26.19 -3.37 16.90
C ILE A 222 26.37 -2.02 17.59
N GLU A 223 27.47 -1.33 17.30
CA GLU A 223 27.80 -0.02 17.90
C GLU A 223 27.04 1.16 17.27
N SER A 224 26.28 0.93 16.19
CA SER A 224 25.57 2.01 15.50
C SER A 224 24.53 2.70 16.41
N THR A 225 24.43 4.01 16.21
CA THR A 225 23.45 4.91 16.84
C THR A 225 22.38 5.36 15.86
N ASP A 226 22.44 4.88 14.62
CA ASP A 226 21.53 5.29 13.56
C ASP A 226 20.13 4.72 13.78
N ASP A 227 19.14 5.49 13.33
CA ASP A 227 17.79 5.00 13.19
C ASP A 227 17.75 4.06 11.98
N PHE A 228 16.89 3.07 12.05
CA PHE A 228 16.50 2.27 10.89
C PHE A 228 14.99 2.36 10.71
N PHE A 229 14.48 1.77 9.64
CA PHE A 229 13.12 1.99 9.19
C PHE A 229 12.42 0.67 8.98
N TYR A 230 11.12 0.64 9.26
CA TYR A 230 10.24 -0.40 8.75
C TYR A 230 9.45 0.17 7.58
N PHE A 231 9.17 -0.65 6.58
CA PHE A 231 8.46 -0.22 5.37
C PHE A 231 7.64 -1.39 4.80
N CYS A 232 6.89 -1.14 3.74
CA CYS A 232 6.15 -2.18 3.02
C CYS A 232 6.94 -2.54 1.77
N HIS A 233 7.19 -3.84 1.54
CA HIS A 233 7.90 -4.31 0.34
C HIS A 233 7.14 -4.09 -0.97
N VAL A 234 5.84 -3.81 -0.90
CA VAL A 234 4.97 -3.64 -2.08
C VAL A 234 4.52 -2.20 -2.31
N HIS A 235 4.42 -1.40 -1.25
CA HIS A 235 3.85 -0.04 -1.31
C HIS A 235 4.79 1.00 -0.70
N GLN A 236 5.27 1.95 -1.51
CA GLN A 236 6.02 3.14 -1.05
C GLN A 236 5.19 4.07 -0.17
N PHE A 237 5.85 5.00 0.53
CA PHE A 237 5.27 6.03 1.40
C PHE A 237 4.66 5.52 2.70
N MET A 238 4.90 4.25 3.05
CA MET A 238 4.39 3.60 4.27
C MET A 238 5.45 3.44 5.35
N THR A 239 6.64 3.98 5.14
CA THR A 239 7.75 3.91 6.11
C THR A 239 7.34 4.41 7.49
N GLY A 240 7.84 3.77 8.53
CA GLY A 240 8.03 4.39 9.83
C GLY A 240 9.42 4.10 10.40
N ARG A 241 9.74 4.72 11.53
CA ARG A 241 11.09 4.71 12.11
C ARG A 241 11.19 3.74 13.28
N VAL A 242 12.37 3.17 13.46
CA VAL A 242 12.74 2.37 14.63
C VAL A 242 13.94 3.02 15.32
N LYS A 243 13.85 3.13 16.65
CA LYS A 243 14.89 3.68 17.53
C LYS A 243 15.35 2.66 18.55
N PHE A 244 16.63 2.72 18.89
CA PHE A 244 17.15 1.97 20.03
C PHE A 244 16.68 2.57 21.35
N VAL A 245 16.19 1.74 22.26
CA VAL A 245 15.72 2.15 23.59
C VAL A 245 16.49 1.48 24.72
N GLY A 246 16.57 2.16 25.86
CA GLY A 246 17.09 1.59 27.10
C GLY A 246 16.02 0.82 27.89
N ASP A 247 16.38 0.34 29.08
CA ASP A 247 15.46 -0.37 29.98
C ASP A 247 14.32 0.52 30.49
N ASP A 248 14.50 1.84 30.49
CA ASP A 248 13.46 2.81 30.85
C ASP A 248 12.49 3.11 29.68
N GLY A 249 12.67 2.45 28.53
CA GLY A 249 11.84 2.61 27.35
C GLY A 249 12.08 3.89 26.56
N LYS A 250 13.05 4.71 26.95
CA LYS A 250 13.38 5.95 26.22
C LYS A 250 14.38 5.69 25.12
N ALA A 251 14.28 6.49 24.05
CA ALA A 251 15.27 6.50 22.98
C ALA A 251 16.66 6.80 23.54
N LEU A 252 17.62 5.92 23.26
CA LEU A 252 19.03 6.14 23.58
C LEU A 252 19.60 7.32 22.79
N PHE A 253 19.09 7.51 21.57
CA PHE A 253 19.46 8.58 20.65
C PHE A 253 18.20 9.34 20.20
N PRO A 254 17.81 10.41 20.94
CA PRO A 254 16.55 11.11 20.67
C PRO A 254 16.51 11.81 19.30
N LYS A 255 17.66 12.29 18.82
CA LYS A 255 17.73 12.98 17.53
C LYS A 255 17.49 12.00 16.38
N ASN A 256 16.66 12.39 15.43
CA ASN A 256 16.47 11.64 14.18
C ASN A 256 17.72 11.74 13.30
N THR A 257 18.26 10.60 12.89
CA THR A 257 19.52 10.52 12.14
C THR A 257 19.32 10.63 10.62
N LYS A 258 18.18 10.14 10.11
CA LYS A 258 17.78 10.24 8.69
C LYS A 258 16.35 10.77 8.55
N LEU A 259 16.10 11.64 7.57
CA LEU A 259 14.78 12.23 7.30
C LEU A 259 13.93 11.25 6.47
N ILE A 260 12.62 11.20 6.73
CA ILE A 260 11.65 10.62 5.80
C ILE A 260 11.29 11.73 4.81
N PRO A 261 11.58 11.60 3.50
CA PRO A 261 11.62 12.72 2.55
C PRO A 261 10.24 13.19 2.08
N TYR A 262 9.18 12.80 2.76
CA TYR A 262 7.80 13.12 2.42
C TYR A 262 6.94 13.23 3.69
N ASP A 263 5.85 13.97 3.57
CA ASP A 263 4.80 13.98 4.57
C ASP A 263 3.83 12.83 4.33
N TYR A 264 3.27 12.27 5.40
CA TYR A 264 2.17 11.33 5.26
C TYR A 264 0.93 12.07 4.72
N GLN A 265 0.33 11.54 3.67
CA GLN A 265 -0.96 11.98 3.17
C GLN A 265 -1.99 11.90 4.30
N GLN A 266 -2.74 12.99 4.50
CA GLN A 266 -3.84 13.04 5.45
C GLN A 266 -5.12 13.41 4.69
N PRO A 267 -6.16 12.55 4.71
CA PRO A 267 -7.48 12.89 4.21
C PRO A 267 -8.01 14.15 4.92
N ASP A 268 -8.63 15.06 4.18
CA ASP A 268 -9.33 16.19 4.80
C ASP A 268 -10.65 15.73 5.46
N GLU A 269 -11.39 16.65 6.08
CA GLU A 269 -12.63 16.31 6.80
C GLU A 269 -13.68 15.61 5.92
N TYR A 270 -13.78 15.99 4.64
CA TYR A 270 -14.77 15.39 3.75
C TYR A 270 -14.30 14.07 3.18
N ASP A 271 -13.03 13.99 2.78
CA ASP A 271 -12.40 12.74 2.40
C ASP A 271 -12.54 11.71 3.54
N THR A 272 -12.26 12.12 4.79
CA THR A 272 -12.50 11.31 5.99
C THR A 272 -13.97 10.88 6.11
N SER A 273 -14.92 11.80 5.87
CA SER A 273 -16.35 11.50 5.92
C SER A 273 -16.82 10.52 4.84
N CYS A 274 -16.06 10.40 3.75
CA CYS A 274 -16.31 9.50 2.63
C CYS A 274 -15.43 8.24 2.66
N GLY A 275 -14.41 8.17 3.53
CA GLY A 275 -13.39 7.12 3.50
C GLY A 275 -12.44 7.21 2.30
N THR A 276 -12.41 8.34 1.61
CA THR A 276 -11.68 8.54 0.34
C THR A 276 -10.42 9.36 0.54
N THR A 277 -9.66 9.56 -0.54
CA THR A 277 -8.59 10.55 -0.62
C THR A 277 -8.66 11.36 -1.90
N GLY A 278 -8.51 12.67 -1.80
CA GLY A 278 -8.30 13.57 -2.93
C GLY A 278 -9.57 13.95 -3.71
N ILE A 279 -10.78 13.77 -3.16
CA ILE A 279 -12.02 14.07 -3.91
C ILE A 279 -12.70 15.37 -3.49
N SER A 280 -12.22 16.03 -2.44
CA SER A 280 -12.83 17.28 -1.93
C SER A 280 -12.91 18.41 -2.95
N SER A 281 -11.92 18.54 -3.84
CA SER A 281 -11.92 19.56 -4.89
C SER A 281 -12.90 19.26 -6.03
N SER A 282 -13.45 18.05 -6.06
CA SER A 282 -14.34 17.53 -7.11
C SER A 282 -15.79 17.43 -6.65
N ARG A 283 -16.16 18.07 -5.54
CA ARG A 283 -17.55 18.13 -5.10
C ARG A 283 -18.40 18.87 -6.11
N LEU A 284 -19.64 18.41 -6.29
CA LEU A 284 -20.62 19.06 -7.14
C LEU A 284 -21.32 20.21 -6.40
N PRO A 285 -21.70 21.30 -7.10
CA PRO A 285 -21.46 21.55 -8.53
C PRO A 285 -19.99 21.87 -8.83
N ASN A 286 -19.52 21.44 -10.01
CA ASN A 286 -18.16 21.68 -10.50
C ASN A 286 -18.19 21.91 -12.02
N ASP A 287 -17.49 22.93 -12.51
CA ASP A 287 -17.56 23.36 -13.92
C ASP A 287 -16.95 22.36 -14.92
N GLU A 288 -16.16 21.40 -14.43
CA GLU A 288 -15.53 20.34 -15.21
C GLU A 288 -16.38 19.04 -15.23
N CYS A 289 -17.55 19.05 -14.58
CA CYS A 289 -18.36 17.86 -14.34
C CYS A 289 -19.86 18.11 -14.59
N PRO A 290 -20.66 17.09 -14.97
CA PRO A 290 -22.11 17.16 -14.93
C PRO A 290 -22.64 17.47 -13.52
N GLU A 291 -23.86 18.01 -13.43
CA GLU A 291 -24.46 18.40 -12.14
C GLU A 291 -24.79 17.21 -11.23
N THR A 292 -24.92 16.00 -11.80
CA THR A 292 -25.14 14.77 -11.03
C THR A 292 -24.66 13.54 -11.80
N PHE A 293 -24.15 12.54 -11.09
CA PHE A 293 -23.88 11.20 -11.62
C PHE A 293 -24.83 10.15 -11.03
N VAL A 294 -25.21 10.29 -9.76
CA VAL A 294 -26.08 9.35 -9.06
C VAL A 294 -27.54 9.80 -9.09
N CYS A 295 -28.32 9.17 -9.96
CA CYS A 295 -29.77 9.38 -10.02
C CYS A 295 -30.49 8.81 -8.79
N ASN A 296 -31.64 9.40 -8.43
CA ASN A 296 -32.53 8.92 -7.37
C ASN A 296 -31.86 8.78 -5.99
N ARG A 297 -30.97 9.72 -5.63
CA ARG A 297 -30.38 9.77 -4.29
C ARG A 297 -31.48 9.79 -3.21
N PRO A 298 -31.43 8.88 -2.22
CA PRO A 298 -32.50 8.75 -1.23
C PRO A 298 -32.50 9.91 -0.23
N ASP A 299 -33.58 10.09 0.53
CA ASP A 299 -33.67 11.14 1.56
C ASP A 299 -32.67 10.89 2.70
N ALA A 300 -31.88 11.91 3.04
CA ALA A 300 -30.82 11.81 4.05
C ALA A 300 -31.34 11.52 5.47
N ASN A 301 -32.58 11.87 5.80
CA ASN A 301 -33.17 11.59 7.11
C ASN A 301 -33.65 10.14 7.22
N VAL A 302 -33.89 9.47 6.08
CA VAL A 302 -34.38 8.08 6.03
C VAL A 302 -33.23 7.11 5.80
N PHE A 303 -32.32 7.45 4.87
CA PHE A 303 -31.19 6.61 4.44
C PHE A 303 -29.89 7.43 4.47
N PRO A 304 -29.40 7.82 5.66
CA PRO A 304 -28.25 8.73 5.79
C PRO A 304 -26.97 8.16 5.19
N LYS A 305 -26.72 6.84 5.33
CA LYS A 305 -25.50 6.21 4.81
C LYS A 305 -25.51 6.14 3.29
N GLU A 306 -26.62 5.69 2.71
CA GLU A 306 -26.79 5.57 1.26
C GLU A 306 -26.83 6.94 0.57
N ASN A 307 -27.46 7.93 1.21
CA ASN A 307 -27.42 9.32 0.75
C ASN A 307 -25.99 9.88 0.75
N LYS A 308 -25.24 9.69 1.84
CA LYS A 308 -23.85 10.13 1.94
C LYS A 308 -22.94 9.39 0.97
N PHE A 309 -23.10 8.08 0.83
CA PHE A 309 -22.36 7.30 -0.17
C PHE A 309 -22.61 7.81 -1.58
N ALA A 310 -23.88 8.05 -1.95
CA ALA A 310 -24.21 8.64 -3.26
C ALA A 310 -23.56 10.02 -3.47
N ASP A 311 -23.52 10.87 -2.44
CA ASP A 311 -22.82 12.18 -2.48
C ASP A 311 -21.31 12.02 -2.70
N CYS A 312 -20.68 11.06 -2.01
CA CYS A 312 -19.27 10.74 -2.22
C CYS A 312 -19.03 10.19 -3.63
N VAL A 313 -19.94 9.37 -4.17
CA VAL A 313 -19.88 8.80 -5.53
C VAL A 313 -19.94 9.90 -6.60
N ASP A 314 -20.76 10.93 -6.41
CA ASP A 314 -20.80 12.09 -7.31
C ASP A 314 -19.42 12.78 -7.36
N SER A 315 -18.82 13.07 -6.21
CA SER A 315 -17.50 13.71 -6.11
C SER A 315 -16.38 12.84 -6.67
N MET A 316 -16.45 11.53 -6.40
CA MET A 316 -15.57 10.53 -6.98
C MET A 316 -15.65 10.57 -8.51
N ASN A 317 -16.84 10.40 -9.09
CA ASN A 317 -17.01 10.38 -10.54
C ASN A 317 -16.54 11.69 -11.20
N CYS A 318 -16.74 12.82 -10.54
CA CYS A 318 -16.17 14.09 -11.00
C CYS A 318 -14.63 14.07 -10.99
N ALA A 319 -14.01 13.59 -9.91
CA ALA A 319 -12.56 13.43 -9.82
C ALA A 319 -12.01 12.49 -10.92
N MET A 320 -12.75 11.42 -11.25
CA MET A 320 -12.40 10.50 -12.34
C MET A 320 -12.40 11.21 -13.69
N ILE A 321 -13.48 11.92 -14.03
CA ILE A 321 -13.61 12.61 -15.31
C ILE A 321 -12.52 13.66 -15.43
N LYS A 322 -12.34 14.49 -14.40
CA LYS A 322 -11.29 15.50 -14.36
C LYS A 322 -9.90 14.89 -14.56
N GLY A 323 -9.57 13.84 -13.79
CA GLY A 323 -8.26 13.18 -13.87
C GLY A 323 -8.01 12.45 -15.20
N MET A 324 -9.05 11.85 -15.80
CA MET A 324 -8.91 11.16 -17.10
C MET A 324 -9.00 12.08 -18.31
N THR A 325 -9.40 13.34 -18.12
CA THR A 325 -9.43 14.33 -19.20
C THR A 325 -8.04 14.87 -19.42
N THR A 326 -7.27 14.15 -20.25
CA THR A 326 -5.85 14.40 -20.48
C THR A 326 -5.56 14.65 -21.96
N LYS A 327 -4.47 15.38 -22.22
CA LYS A 327 -3.92 15.54 -23.57
C LYS A 327 -2.93 14.42 -23.88
N VAL A 328 -2.72 14.12 -25.16
CA VAL A 328 -1.57 13.31 -25.56
C VAL A 328 -0.30 14.11 -25.28
N ASN A 329 0.42 13.75 -24.22
CA ASN A 329 1.65 14.40 -23.84
C ASN A 329 2.88 13.65 -24.39
N MET A 330 3.94 14.39 -24.73
CA MET A 330 5.22 13.87 -25.24
C MET A 330 5.11 12.87 -26.40
N GLN A 331 4.01 12.89 -27.17
CA GLN A 331 3.72 11.94 -28.25
C GLN A 331 3.79 10.45 -27.81
N SER A 332 3.48 10.17 -26.53
CA SER A 332 3.63 8.84 -25.94
C SER A 332 2.27 8.22 -25.63
N SER A 333 1.98 7.06 -26.24
CA SER A 333 0.81 6.25 -25.88
C SER A 333 0.96 5.62 -24.49
N ILE A 334 2.19 5.42 -24.03
CA ILE A 334 2.49 4.95 -22.67
C ILE A 334 2.11 6.04 -21.68
N ALA A 335 2.48 7.30 -21.94
CA ALA A 335 2.08 8.43 -21.11
C ALA A 335 0.55 8.53 -21.04
N LEU A 336 -0.13 8.56 -22.20
CA LEU A 336 -1.60 8.65 -22.25
C LEU A 336 -2.29 7.53 -21.46
N PHE A 337 -1.82 6.28 -21.59
CA PHE A 337 -2.38 5.16 -20.84
C PHE A 337 -2.26 5.37 -19.33
N ASN A 338 -1.05 5.68 -18.84
CA ASN A 338 -0.82 5.87 -17.40
C ASN A 338 -1.57 7.10 -16.86
N HIS A 339 -1.57 8.21 -17.59
CA HIS A 339 -2.30 9.43 -17.23
C HIS A 339 -3.81 9.21 -17.10
N GLN A 340 -4.40 8.29 -17.87
CA GLN A 340 -5.82 7.94 -17.74
C GLN A 340 -6.06 6.83 -16.70
N MET A 341 -5.16 5.85 -16.61
CA MET A 341 -5.41 4.67 -15.81
C MET A 341 -5.10 4.88 -14.32
N ILE A 342 -4.17 5.77 -13.97
CA ILE A 342 -3.92 6.18 -12.57
C ILE A 342 -5.18 6.74 -11.90
N PRO A 343 -5.83 7.80 -12.41
CA PRO A 343 -7.06 8.31 -11.79
C PRO A 343 -8.23 7.33 -11.89
N HIS A 344 -8.28 6.47 -12.91
CA HIS A 344 -9.26 5.38 -12.97
C HIS A 344 -9.09 4.37 -11.83
N HIS A 345 -7.85 4.00 -11.51
CA HIS A 345 -7.54 3.08 -10.41
C HIS A 345 -7.78 3.74 -9.05
N GLN A 346 -7.37 5.00 -8.87
CA GLN A 346 -7.62 5.76 -7.62
C GLN A 346 -9.12 5.82 -7.30
N GLN A 347 -9.94 5.91 -8.35
CA GLN A 347 -11.38 5.90 -8.23
C GLN A 347 -11.97 4.55 -7.81
N ALA A 348 -11.45 3.45 -8.34
CA ALA A 348 -11.84 2.12 -7.87
C ALA A 348 -11.49 1.93 -6.39
N VAL A 349 -10.30 2.38 -5.97
CA VAL A 349 -9.85 2.37 -4.57
C VAL A 349 -10.79 3.19 -3.69
N ASN A 350 -11.05 4.46 -4.04
CA ASN A 350 -11.94 5.34 -3.29
C ASN A 350 -13.36 4.77 -3.18
N MET A 351 -13.89 4.17 -4.25
CA MET A 351 -15.23 3.57 -4.26
C MET A 351 -15.35 2.42 -3.25
N CYS A 352 -14.34 1.54 -3.20
CA CYS A 352 -14.30 0.42 -2.27
C CYS A 352 -14.20 0.89 -0.81
N LYS A 353 -13.40 1.92 -0.53
CA LYS A 353 -13.30 2.48 0.82
C LYS A 353 -14.58 3.21 1.25
N ALA A 354 -15.21 3.94 0.34
CA ALA A 354 -16.48 4.60 0.61
C ALA A 354 -17.61 3.59 0.88
N LEU A 355 -17.59 2.43 0.21
CA LEU A 355 -18.53 1.34 0.48
C LEU A 355 -18.33 0.76 1.89
N ASP A 356 -17.09 0.67 2.37
CA ASP A 356 -16.76 0.24 3.73
C ASP A 356 -17.29 1.23 4.78
N VAL A 357 -17.10 2.53 4.57
CA VAL A 357 -17.68 3.58 5.44
C VAL A 357 -19.22 3.53 5.44
N ALA A 358 -19.84 3.17 4.31
CA ALA A 358 -21.28 3.00 4.21
C ALA A 358 -21.81 1.70 4.87
N GLY A 359 -20.94 0.80 5.31
CA GLY A 359 -21.30 -0.51 5.89
C GLY A 359 -21.70 -1.58 4.87
N GLY A 360 -21.31 -1.38 3.60
CA GLY A 360 -21.56 -2.32 2.51
C GLY A 360 -20.70 -3.58 2.58
N THR A 361 -19.61 -3.53 3.35
CA THR A 361 -18.62 -4.60 3.53
C THR A 361 -18.45 -5.03 4.98
N ASP A 362 -19.47 -4.77 5.82
CA ASP A 362 -19.51 -5.24 7.22
C ASP A 362 -19.44 -6.78 7.27
N CYS A 363 -18.26 -7.32 7.57
CA CYS A 363 -17.98 -8.75 7.66
C CYS A 363 -17.02 -9.00 8.83
N GLU A 364 -17.41 -9.87 9.77
CA GLU A 364 -16.60 -10.16 10.96
C GLU A 364 -15.43 -11.10 10.65
N ASP A 365 -15.69 -12.16 9.88
CA ASP A 365 -14.67 -13.13 9.45
C ASP A 365 -14.91 -13.56 8.00
N ILE A 366 -13.99 -13.18 7.12
CA ILE A 366 -14.06 -13.44 5.67
C ILE A 366 -13.87 -14.93 5.31
N VAL A 367 -13.36 -15.76 6.23
CA VAL A 367 -13.15 -17.19 6.02
C VAL A 367 -14.37 -17.98 6.51
N GLU A 368 -14.87 -17.67 7.71
CA GLU A 368 -16.05 -18.36 8.26
C GLU A 368 -17.32 -18.10 7.44
N PHE A 369 -17.47 -16.87 6.94
CA PHE A 369 -18.67 -16.43 6.23
C PHE A 369 -18.41 -16.17 4.74
N GLU A 370 -17.63 -17.04 4.08
CA GLU A 370 -17.21 -16.85 2.68
C GLU A 370 -18.37 -16.75 1.66
N ASP A 371 -19.54 -17.31 1.98
CA ASP A 371 -20.75 -17.26 1.15
C ASP A 371 -21.64 -16.03 1.42
N ASP A 372 -21.35 -15.23 2.47
CA ASP A 372 -22.12 -14.02 2.77
C ASP A 372 -21.80 -12.91 1.76
N ALA A 373 -22.83 -12.23 1.24
CA ALA A 373 -22.67 -11.23 0.19
C ALA A 373 -21.80 -10.04 0.62
N LYS A 374 -21.85 -9.62 1.89
CA LYS A 374 -21.00 -8.54 2.40
C LYS A 374 -19.56 -9.01 2.58
N CYS A 375 -19.35 -10.26 3.01
CA CYS A 375 -18.02 -10.85 3.10
C CYS A 375 -17.36 -11.02 1.72
N ILE A 376 -18.12 -11.45 0.71
CA ILE A 376 -17.67 -11.48 -0.69
C ILE A 376 -17.25 -10.08 -1.15
N LEU A 377 -18.07 -9.06 -0.87
CA LEU A 377 -17.73 -7.68 -1.20
C LEU A 377 -16.53 -7.16 -0.39
N LYS A 378 -16.36 -7.56 0.87
CA LYS A 378 -15.20 -7.19 1.68
C LYS A 378 -13.92 -7.73 1.06
N VAL A 379 -13.90 -9.00 0.66
CA VAL A 379 -12.77 -9.63 -0.02
C VAL A 379 -12.47 -8.89 -1.33
N LEU A 380 -13.48 -8.69 -2.17
CA LEU A 380 -13.32 -7.99 -3.45
C LEU A 380 -12.79 -6.56 -3.26
N CYS A 381 -13.34 -5.80 -2.30
CA CYS A 381 -12.91 -4.43 -2.03
C CYS A 381 -11.48 -4.37 -1.50
N GLN A 382 -11.07 -5.30 -0.63
CA GLN A 382 -9.70 -5.34 -0.14
C GLN A 382 -8.71 -5.71 -1.25
N GLU A 383 -9.06 -6.62 -2.16
CA GLU A 383 -8.23 -6.90 -3.33
C GLU A 383 -8.14 -5.69 -4.26
N ILE A 384 -9.26 -5.02 -4.57
CA ILE A 384 -9.27 -3.79 -5.38
C ILE A 384 -8.39 -2.73 -4.73
N ILE A 385 -8.58 -2.43 -3.45
CA ILE A 385 -7.83 -1.39 -2.74
C ILE A 385 -6.33 -1.66 -2.82
N ASN A 386 -5.88 -2.86 -2.47
CA ASN A 386 -4.46 -3.13 -2.37
C ASN A 386 -3.81 -3.33 -3.75
N VAL A 387 -4.42 -4.12 -4.63
CA VAL A 387 -3.83 -4.43 -5.94
C VAL A 387 -3.80 -3.20 -6.84
N GLN A 388 -4.88 -2.40 -6.86
CA GLN A 388 -4.93 -1.21 -7.71
C GLN A 388 -3.96 -0.13 -7.23
N ASN A 389 -3.73 -0.02 -5.91
CA ASN A 389 -2.70 0.87 -5.35
C ASN A 389 -1.28 0.47 -5.77
N ALA A 390 -0.95 -0.83 -5.73
CA ALA A 390 0.33 -1.31 -6.26
C ALA A 390 0.46 -1.05 -7.78
N GLN A 391 -0.63 -1.21 -8.54
CA GLN A 391 -0.66 -0.88 -9.96
C GLN A 391 -0.48 0.63 -10.21
N ILE A 392 -1.06 1.50 -9.38
CA ILE A 392 -0.85 2.97 -9.46
C ILE A 392 0.64 3.29 -9.27
N GLN A 393 1.28 2.73 -8.24
CA GLN A 393 2.71 2.96 -8.03
C GLN A 393 3.56 2.42 -9.18
N THR A 394 3.22 1.24 -9.71
CA THR A 394 3.87 0.68 -10.91
C THR A 394 3.74 1.62 -12.11
N MET A 395 2.55 2.16 -12.35
CA MET A 395 2.29 3.11 -13.45
C MET A 395 3.07 4.41 -13.30
N ARG A 396 3.15 4.96 -12.07
CA ARG A 396 4.00 6.12 -11.76
C ARG A 396 5.48 5.81 -11.98
N GLY A 397 5.95 4.63 -11.56
CA GLY A 397 7.31 4.16 -11.79
C GLY A 397 7.65 4.05 -13.29
N VAL A 398 6.72 3.57 -14.12
CA VAL A 398 6.89 3.53 -15.58
C VAL A 398 7.03 4.93 -16.19
N LEU A 399 6.24 5.91 -15.72
CA LEU A 399 6.37 7.30 -16.17
C LEU A 399 7.75 7.86 -15.81
N ALA A 400 8.18 7.71 -14.56
CA ALA A 400 9.47 8.18 -14.08
C ALA A 400 10.65 7.52 -14.82
N GLN A 401 10.62 6.19 -15.01
CA GLN A 401 11.67 5.44 -15.70
C GLN A 401 11.89 5.89 -17.14
N LEU A 402 10.82 6.34 -17.80
CA LEU A 402 10.84 6.79 -19.19
C LEU A 402 11.02 8.31 -19.33
N ASP A 403 11.26 9.03 -18.23
CA ASP A 403 11.36 10.50 -18.19
C ASP A 403 10.11 11.17 -18.79
N LEU A 404 8.94 10.62 -18.43
CA LEU A 404 7.63 11.11 -18.86
C LEU A 404 7.00 11.91 -17.70
N ASP A 405 6.46 13.10 -18.00
CA ASP A 405 5.62 13.89 -17.09
C ASP A 405 4.60 13.00 -16.34
N GLU A 406 4.42 13.24 -15.05
CA GLU A 406 3.50 12.47 -14.20
C GLU A 406 2.02 12.69 -14.56
N THR A 407 1.68 13.87 -15.06
CA THR A 407 0.31 14.26 -15.41
C THR A 407 0.25 14.97 -16.77
N ALA A 408 -0.95 15.05 -17.33
CA ALA A 408 -1.18 15.70 -18.62
C ALA A 408 -2.59 16.28 -18.72
N ASP A 409 -3.03 16.99 -17.68
CA ASP A 409 -4.42 17.45 -17.55
C ASP A 409 -4.85 18.38 -18.69
N CYS A 410 -6.12 18.26 -19.05
CA CYS A 410 -6.80 19.03 -20.07
C CYS A 410 -8.14 19.52 -19.51
N ILE A 411 -8.23 20.81 -19.18
CA ILE A 411 -9.45 21.39 -18.62
C ILE A 411 -10.52 21.47 -19.72
N VAL A 412 -11.68 20.87 -19.48
CA VAL A 412 -12.84 20.90 -20.38
C VAL A 412 -14.07 21.35 -19.59
N GLU A 413 -14.57 22.54 -19.89
CA GLU A 413 -15.81 23.06 -19.29
C GLU A 413 -17.04 22.32 -19.86
N ILE A 414 -17.93 21.87 -18.99
CA ILE A 414 -19.20 21.25 -19.39
C ILE A 414 -20.31 22.30 -19.33
N LYS A 415 -20.87 22.64 -20.49
CA LYS A 415 -22.05 23.52 -20.57
C LYS A 415 -23.30 22.71 -20.32
N ASN A 416 -24.02 23.03 -19.23
CA ASN A 416 -25.40 22.58 -19.06
C ASN A 416 -26.29 23.52 -19.88
N ASP A 417 -26.82 23.03 -21.01
CA ASP A 417 -27.80 23.78 -21.80
C ASP A 417 -29.12 23.85 -21.02
N ASP A 418 -29.24 24.82 -20.11
CA ASP A 418 -30.53 25.32 -19.64
C ASP A 418 -31.15 26.19 -20.74
N SER A 419 -31.57 25.55 -21.83
CA SER A 419 -32.45 26.17 -22.82
C SER A 419 -33.84 25.56 -22.70
N ASP A 420 -34.64 26.16 -21.83
CA ASP A 420 -36.07 26.35 -22.04
C ASP A 420 -36.26 27.03 -23.41
N ASP A 421 -36.35 26.23 -24.48
CA ASP A 421 -36.81 26.73 -25.78
C ASP A 421 -38.20 26.18 -26.07
N SER A 422 -39.16 26.78 -25.36
CA SER A 422 -40.55 26.80 -25.74
C SER A 422 -40.73 27.73 -26.94
N SER A 423 -40.58 27.21 -28.16
CA SER A 423 -41.18 27.85 -29.32
C SER A 423 -41.73 26.84 -30.32
N SER A 424 -43.05 26.83 -30.37
CA SER A 424 -43.87 26.22 -31.39
C SER A 424 -43.75 27.00 -32.70
N SER A 425 -43.46 26.31 -33.81
CA SER A 425 -44.08 26.64 -35.09
C SER A 425 -44.06 25.44 -36.02
N SER A 426 -45.24 24.89 -36.23
CA SER A 426 -45.60 23.97 -37.31
C SER A 426 -45.72 24.71 -38.65
N SER A 427 -45.79 23.90 -39.73
CA SER A 427 -46.09 24.20 -41.16
C SER A 427 -44.90 24.49 -42.08
N ASP A 428 -44.84 24.08 -43.36
CA ASP A 428 -45.41 22.97 -44.13
C ASP A 428 -44.70 22.97 -45.52
N SER A 429 -44.61 21.79 -46.15
CA SER A 429 -44.62 21.56 -47.61
C SER A 429 -43.43 21.88 -48.56
N SER A 430 -42.87 20.78 -49.11
CA SER A 430 -42.69 20.45 -50.54
C SER A 430 -41.69 21.20 -51.45
N SER A 431 -40.71 20.47 -52.02
CA SER A 431 -40.52 20.29 -53.50
C SER A 431 -39.31 19.41 -53.95
N LYS A 432 -39.63 18.21 -54.45
CA LYS A 432 -39.14 17.45 -55.64
C LYS A 432 -37.67 17.49 -56.18
N LYS A 433 -37.26 16.27 -56.59
CA LYS A 433 -36.23 15.78 -57.57
C LYS A 433 -34.86 15.44 -56.95
N LYS A 434 -34.17 14.33 -57.27
CA LYS A 434 -34.26 13.35 -58.38
C LYS A 434 -33.52 12.06 -57.99
N SER A 435 -33.98 10.95 -58.55
CA SER A 435 -33.46 9.59 -58.45
C SER A 435 -32.05 9.38 -59.04
N LYS A 436 -31.29 8.43 -58.46
CA LYS A 436 -30.49 7.46 -59.23
C LYS A 436 -30.17 6.22 -58.39
N ALA A 437 -30.55 5.07 -58.95
CA ALA A 437 -30.43 3.73 -58.40
C ALA A 437 -29.00 3.17 -58.52
N ARG A 438 -28.62 2.26 -57.61
CA ARG A 438 -27.54 1.29 -57.85
C ARG A 438 -27.96 -0.10 -57.34
N LYS A 439 -28.05 -1.04 -58.29
CA LYS A 439 -28.42 -2.46 -58.14
C LYS A 439 -27.34 -3.25 -57.38
N ALA A 440 -27.80 -4.18 -56.53
CA ALA A 440 -27.04 -5.35 -56.06
C ALA A 440 -27.06 -6.48 -57.10
N PRO A 441 -26.09 -7.43 -57.06
CA PRO A 441 -26.28 -8.77 -57.61
C PRO A 441 -26.28 -9.87 -56.54
N LYS A 442 -27.10 -10.88 -56.80
CA LYS A 442 -27.50 -12.01 -55.93
C LYS A 442 -26.51 -13.19 -55.94
N ARG A 443 -26.51 -13.91 -54.81
CA ARG A 443 -26.16 -15.33 -54.57
C ARG A 443 -26.45 -16.28 -55.75
N LYS A 444 -25.53 -17.26 -55.96
CA LYS A 444 -25.83 -18.58 -56.53
C LYS A 444 -25.43 -19.68 -55.53
N LYS A 445 -26.19 -20.78 -55.60
CA LYS A 445 -26.29 -21.93 -54.68
C LYS A 445 -25.70 -23.18 -55.36
N ASP A 446 -25.56 -24.25 -54.57
CA ASP A 446 -25.38 -25.69 -54.91
C ASP A 446 -23.92 -26.19 -54.93
N LYS A 447 -23.56 -27.39 -54.45
CA LYS A 447 -24.26 -28.52 -53.79
C LYS A 447 -23.22 -29.48 -53.17
N ARG A 448 -23.71 -30.37 -52.30
CA ARG A 448 -23.08 -31.53 -51.65
C ARG A 448 -22.22 -32.40 -52.58
N ASN A 449 -21.19 -33.00 -51.98
CA ASN A 449 -21.01 -34.45 -51.93
C ASN A 449 -20.81 -34.86 -50.48
#